data_AF-A0A952X2T7-F1
#
_entry.id   AF-A0A952X2T7-F1
#
_cell.length_a   1.000
_cell.length_b   1.000
_cell.length_c   1.000
_cell.angle_alpha   90.00
_cell.angle_beta   90.00
_cell.angle_gamma   90.00
#
_symmetry.space_group_name_H-M   'P 1'
#
loop_
_entity.id
_entity.type
_entity.pdbx_description
1 polymer ?
#
loop_
_entity_poly.entity_id
_entity_poly.type
_entity_poly.pdbx_seq_one_letter_code
_entity_poly.pdbx_strand_id
1 'polypeptide(L)'
;MRRLRASRAEIALRGAGRRGMTLLEVFLALAIFIGALTAITQIISTGSRAAIQTQLQSEAALRAESKMAEAVAGAINLQTANNVAFEDDDAWAWSLVVADGTHVDTMLLTVLVTHKTRGGRVDGQSQMARLIRNPQVFLDAAGASSSTGLFP
;
A
#
# COMPACT_ATOMS: atom_id res chain seq x y z
N MET A 1 -11.33 77.94 -42.71
CA MET A 1 -10.04 77.83 -41.99
C MET A 1 -10.22 76.88 -40.81
N ARG A 2 -9.45 75.79 -40.81
CA ARG A 2 -9.53 74.60 -39.94
C ARG A 2 -8.25 74.59 -39.09
N ARG A 3 -8.36 74.71 -37.75
CA ARG A 3 -7.31 74.63 -36.70
C ARG A 3 -7.94 75.32 -35.45
N LEU A 4 -7.98 74.81 -34.22
CA LEU A 4 -7.23 73.79 -33.49
C LEU A 4 -8.05 73.26 -32.30
N ARG A 5 -8.05 71.92 -32.16
CA ARG A 5 -7.72 71.17 -30.94
C ARG A 5 -8.60 71.43 -29.70
N ALA A 6 -9.59 70.60 -29.38
CA ALA A 6 -9.41 69.18 -29.01
C ALA A 6 -8.26 68.92 -28.00
N SER A 7 -7.83 69.90 -27.19
CA SER A 7 -6.76 69.71 -26.19
C SER A 7 -7.25 69.72 -24.74
N ARG A 8 -8.51 70.06 -24.47
CA ARG A 8 -9.05 70.11 -23.09
C ARG A 8 -9.80 68.86 -22.67
N ALA A 9 -10.33 68.08 -23.63
CA ALA A 9 -11.06 66.85 -23.33
C ALA A 9 -10.14 65.62 -23.14
N GLU A 10 -8.96 65.59 -23.77
CA GLU A 10 -8.01 64.48 -23.62
C GLU A 10 -7.32 64.42 -22.25
N ILE A 11 -7.24 65.55 -21.52
CA ILE A 11 -6.61 65.57 -20.19
C ILE A 11 -7.57 64.99 -19.12
N ALA A 12 -8.89 65.09 -19.33
CA ALA A 12 -9.89 64.59 -18.39
C ALA A 12 -10.04 63.05 -18.40
N LEU A 13 -9.51 62.35 -19.42
CA LEU A 13 -9.53 60.89 -19.51
C LEU A 13 -8.39 60.19 -18.76
N ARG A 14 -7.41 60.94 -18.22
CA ARG A 14 -6.28 60.37 -17.45
C ARG A 14 -6.54 60.19 -15.95
N GLY A 15 -7.77 60.43 -15.50
CA GLY A 15 -8.19 60.22 -14.10
C GLY A 15 -9.06 58.98 -13.86
N ALA A 16 -9.38 58.22 -14.92
CA ALA A 16 -10.17 57.00 -14.77
C ALA A 16 -9.29 55.87 -14.20
N GLY A 17 -9.45 55.60 -12.91
CA GLY A 17 -9.31 54.23 -12.41
C GLY A 17 -8.03 53.85 -11.67
N ARG A 18 -7.39 54.75 -10.90
CA ARG A 18 -6.52 54.28 -9.81
C ARG A 18 -7.36 54.05 -8.56
N ARG A 19 -8.18 52.99 -8.58
CA ARG A 19 -8.76 52.42 -7.35
C ARG A 19 -7.59 51.81 -6.58
N GLY A 20 -7.18 52.44 -5.49
CA GLY A 20 -6.27 51.78 -4.53
C GLY A 20 -6.91 50.48 -4.05
N MET A 21 -6.10 49.44 -3.82
CA MET A 21 -6.57 48.18 -3.23
C MET A 21 -7.37 48.49 -1.97
N THR A 22 -8.58 47.96 -1.87
CA THR A 22 -9.41 48.20 -0.69
C THR A 22 -8.85 47.41 0.50
N LEU A 23 -8.97 47.93 1.73
CA LEU A 23 -8.59 47.16 2.92
C LEU A 23 -9.34 45.81 2.95
N LEU A 24 -10.61 45.79 2.57
CA LEU A 24 -11.42 44.57 2.48
C LEU A 24 -10.78 43.53 1.56
N GLU A 25 -10.26 43.94 0.41
CA GLU A 25 -9.61 43.06 -0.56
C GLU A 25 -8.34 42.41 -0.01
N VAL A 26 -7.50 43.16 0.69
CA VAL A 26 -6.28 42.61 1.34
C VAL A 26 -6.64 41.64 2.45
N PHE A 27 -7.64 41.96 3.28
CA PHE A 27 -8.11 41.07 4.34
C PHE A 27 -8.75 39.80 3.78
N LEU A 28 -9.51 39.90 2.69
CA LEU A 28 -10.09 38.75 2.00
C LEU A 28 -9.01 37.85 1.41
N ALA A 29 -8.00 38.44 0.75
CA ALA A 29 -6.86 37.70 0.23
C ALA A 29 -6.08 36.98 1.34
N LEU A 30 -5.86 37.66 2.47
CA LEU A 30 -5.21 37.07 3.65
C LEU A 30 -6.04 35.91 4.24
N ALA A 31 -7.37 36.08 4.35
CA ALA A 31 -8.26 35.04 4.86
C ALA A 31 -8.23 33.79 3.97
N ILE A 32 -8.31 33.97 2.64
CA ILE A 32 -8.21 32.86 1.68
C ILE A 32 -6.82 32.21 1.75
N PHE A 33 -5.76 33.01 1.86
CA PHE A 33 -4.39 32.51 1.97
C PHE A 33 -4.19 31.61 3.19
N ILE A 34 -4.66 32.04 4.37
CA ILE A 34 -4.55 31.24 5.60
C ILE A 34 -5.38 29.95 5.49
N GLY A 35 -6.58 30.04 4.91
CA GLY A 35 -7.43 28.87 4.65
C GLY A 35 -6.76 27.85 3.72
N ALA A 36 -6.20 28.32 2.61
CA ALA A 36 -5.47 27.48 1.66
C ALA A 36 -4.22 26.86 2.28
N LEU A 37 -3.45 27.62 3.06
CA LEU A 37 -2.26 27.10 3.74
C LEU A 37 -2.61 25.95 4.69
N THR A 38 -3.69 26.11 5.47
CA THR A 38 -4.19 25.07 6.38
C THR A 38 -4.57 23.79 5.62
N ALA A 39 -5.29 23.94 4.51
CA ALA A 39 -5.67 22.81 3.66
C ALA A 39 -4.45 22.08 3.08
N ILE A 40 -3.43 22.81 2.62
CA ILE A 40 -2.18 22.24 2.09
C ILE A 40 -1.46 21.43 3.16
N THR A 41 -1.34 21.95 4.39
CA THR A 41 -0.69 21.23 5.50
C THR A 41 -1.40 19.90 5.80
N GLN A 42 -2.73 19.88 5.75
CA GLN A 42 -3.50 18.66 5.96
C GLN A 42 -3.28 17.64 4.84
N ILE A 43 -3.22 18.09 3.58
CA ILE A 43 -2.95 17.23 2.42
C ILE A 43 -1.55 16.62 2.53
N ILE A 44 -0.52 17.42 2.84
CA ILE A 44 0.86 16.93 2.99
C ILE A 44 0.94 15.86 4.08
N SER A 45 0.34 16.15 5.25
CA SER A 45 0.35 15.22 6.39
C SER A 45 -0.34 13.89 6.06
N THR A 46 -1.44 13.96 5.33
CA THR A 46 -2.20 12.77 4.92
C THR A 46 -1.46 11.99 3.84
N GLY A 47 -0.89 12.68 2.85
CA GLY A 47 -0.08 12.06 1.79
C GLY A 47 1.14 11.33 2.34
N SER A 48 1.85 11.93 3.30
CA SER A 48 3.01 11.29 3.94
C SER A 48 2.62 9.98 4.66
N ARG A 49 1.54 9.99 5.46
CA ARG A 49 1.07 8.78 6.13
C ARG A 49 0.60 7.71 5.15
N ALA A 50 -0.12 8.12 4.10
CA ALA A 50 -0.58 7.22 3.06
C ALA A 50 0.60 6.57 2.32
N ALA A 51 1.66 7.33 2.01
CA ALA A 51 2.85 6.80 1.36
C ALA A 51 3.53 5.71 2.19
N ILE A 52 3.72 5.95 3.49
CA ILE A 52 4.31 4.95 4.42
C ILE A 52 3.42 3.71 4.49
N GLN A 53 2.11 3.88 4.60
CA GLN A 53 1.18 2.76 4.68
C GLN A 53 1.21 1.89 3.42
N THR A 54 1.25 2.51 2.24
CA THR A 54 1.34 1.80 0.94
C THR A 54 2.68 1.09 0.78
N GLN A 55 3.77 1.70 1.27
CA GLN A 55 5.08 1.07 1.28
C GLN A 55 5.06 -0.21 2.13
N LEU A 56 4.58 -0.11 3.38
CA LEU A 56 4.46 -1.27 4.27
C LEU A 56 3.53 -2.36 3.70
N GLN A 57 2.44 -1.98 3.03
CA GLN A 57 1.54 -2.96 2.40
C GLN A 57 2.19 -3.68 1.22
N SER A 58 2.88 -2.94 0.35
CA SER A 58 3.61 -3.52 -0.79
C SER A 58 4.71 -4.47 -0.30
N GLU A 59 5.42 -4.04 0.74
CA GLU A 59 6.48 -4.81 1.37
C GLU A 59 5.95 -6.09 2.03
N ALA A 60 4.81 -6.01 2.72
CA ALA A 60 4.12 -7.16 3.28
C ALA A 60 3.68 -8.15 2.20
N ALA A 61 3.17 -7.65 1.06
CA ALA A 61 2.73 -8.48 -0.05
C ALA A 61 3.89 -9.24 -0.68
N LEU A 62 5.01 -8.55 -0.96
CA LEU A 62 6.22 -9.19 -1.51
C LEU A 62 6.76 -10.28 -0.58
N ARG A 63 6.79 -10.02 0.74
CA ARG A 63 7.20 -11.02 1.73
C ARG A 63 6.24 -12.19 1.81
N ALA A 64 4.93 -11.94 1.73
CA ALA A 64 3.92 -13.00 1.73
C ALA A 64 4.05 -13.88 0.47
N GLU A 65 4.29 -13.29 -0.69
CA GLU A 65 4.55 -14.01 -1.94
C GLU A 65 5.82 -14.84 -1.86
N SER A 66 6.91 -14.28 -1.32
CA SER A 66 8.17 -15.01 -1.12
C SER A 66 7.98 -16.22 -0.21
N LYS A 67 7.34 -16.05 0.96
CA LYS A 67 7.08 -17.17 1.88
C LYS A 67 6.11 -18.19 1.31
N MET A 68 5.12 -17.75 0.54
CA MET A 68 4.24 -18.66 -0.20
C MET A 68 5.03 -19.49 -1.23
N ALA A 69 5.98 -18.87 -1.95
CA ALA A 69 6.84 -19.58 -2.89
C ALA A 69 7.75 -20.61 -2.19
N GLU A 70 8.34 -20.24 -1.03
CA GLU A 70 9.12 -21.17 -0.21
C GLU A 70 8.30 -22.37 0.26
N ALA A 71 7.05 -22.15 0.69
CA ALA A 71 6.13 -23.22 1.09
C ALA A 71 5.82 -24.17 -0.08
N VAL A 72 5.50 -23.60 -1.24
CA VAL A 72 5.16 -24.37 -2.45
C VAL A 72 6.37 -25.14 -2.99
N ALA A 73 7.57 -24.57 -2.90
CA ALA A 73 8.82 -25.22 -3.33
C ALA A 73 9.28 -26.32 -2.34
N GLY A 74 8.65 -26.43 -1.17
CA GLY A 74 9.07 -27.36 -0.12
C GLY A 74 10.34 -26.94 0.61
N ALA A 75 10.75 -25.67 0.51
CA ALA A 75 11.90 -25.13 1.24
C ALA A 75 11.59 -24.98 2.74
N ILE A 76 10.33 -24.73 3.08
CA ILE A 76 9.81 -24.78 4.45
C ILE A 76 8.82 -25.93 4.59
N ASN A 77 8.75 -26.53 5.79
CA ASN A 77 7.82 -27.62 6.05
C ASN A 77 6.37 -27.13 5.93
N LEU A 78 5.50 -27.92 5.28
CA LEU A 78 4.07 -27.64 5.11
C LEU A 78 3.31 -27.94 6.40
N GLN A 79 3.64 -27.22 7.46
CA GLN A 79 2.99 -27.28 8.76
C GLN A 79 2.56 -25.89 9.20
N THR A 80 1.47 -25.84 9.96
CA THR A 80 0.97 -24.57 10.48
C THR A 80 2.01 -23.96 11.42
N ALA A 81 2.40 -22.72 11.13
CA ALA A 81 3.36 -21.93 11.88
C ALA A 81 2.74 -20.58 12.23
N ASN A 82 2.93 -20.10 13.46
CA ASN A 82 2.26 -18.90 13.95
C ASN A 82 3.29 -17.87 14.42
N ASN A 83 3.21 -16.68 13.85
CA ASN A 83 3.96 -15.50 14.30
C ASN A 83 5.47 -15.75 14.42
N VAL A 84 6.06 -16.36 13.40
CA VAL A 84 7.50 -16.60 13.30
C VAL A 84 8.16 -15.35 12.74
N ALA A 85 9.23 -14.86 13.38
CA ALA A 85 9.98 -13.71 12.90
C ALA A 85 10.68 -14.03 11.57
N PHE A 86 10.87 -13.01 10.73
CA PHE A 86 11.75 -13.13 9.58
C PHE A 86 13.22 -13.08 10.04
N GLU A 87 14.11 -13.74 9.30
CA GLU A 87 15.53 -13.80 9.64
C GLU A 87 16.27 -12.49 9.32
N ASP A 88 15.76 -11.73 8.34
CA ASP A 88 16.32 -10.45 7.91
C ASP A 88 15.87 -9.27 8.79
N ASP A 89 14.67 -9.35 9.37
CA ASP A 89 14.08 -8.26 10.14
C ASP A 89 13.05 -8.75 11.18
N ASP A 90 13.39 -8.56 12.46
CA ASP A 90 12.55 -8.90 13.62
C ASP A 90 11.24 -8.10 13.70
N ALA A 91 11.13 -6.97 13.00
CA ALA A 91 9.89 -6.19 12.92
C ALA A 91 8.81 -6.90 12.08
N TRP A 92 9.22 -7.84 11.23
CA TRP A 92 8.33 -8.63 10.40
C TRP A 92 8.13 -10.02 10.99
N ALA A 93 6.88 -10.48 10.95
CA ALA A 93 6.52 -11.84 11.30
C ALA A 93 5.59 -12.44 10.26
N TRP A 94 5.69 -13.76 10.06
CA TRP A 94 4.82 -14.51 9.19
C TRP A 94 4.09 -15.62 9.96
N SER A 95 2.94 -16.01 9.44
CA SER A 95 2.18 -17.18 9.86
C SER A 95 1.75 -17.95 8.64
N LEU A 96 1.85 -19.27 8.69
CA LEU A 96 1.37 -20.18 7.66
C LEU A 96 0.27 -21.02 8.29
N VAL A 97 -0.91 -21.04 7.67
CA VAL A 97 -1.99 -21.96 8.02
C VAL A 97 -2.13 -22.94 6.87
N VAL A 98 -2.03 -24.23 7.20
CA VAL A 98 -2.24 -25.33 6.27
C VAL A 98 -3.58 -25.98 6.62
N ALA A 99 -4.52 -25.97 5.68
CA ALA A 99 -5.83 -26.57 5.82
C ALA A 99 -6.13 -27.51 4.64
N ASP A 100 -7.06 -28.43 4.84
CA ASP A 100 -7.52 -29.29 3.76
C ASP A 100 -8.28 -28.48 2.70
N GLY A 101 -8.09 -28.84 1.43
CA GLY A 101 -8.82 -28.25 0.33
C GLY A 101 -10.22 -28.86 0.15
N THR A 102 -10.95 -28.36 -0.84
CA THR A 102 -12.27 -28.90 -1.21
C THR A 102 -12.21 -30.33 -1.74
N HIS A 103 -11.06 -30.77 -2.23
CA HIS A 103 -10.82 -32.12 -2.73
C HIS A 103 -9.68 -32.78 -1.94
N VAL A 104 -9.73 -34.11 -1.82
CA VAL A 104 -8.76 -34.91 -1.05
C VAL A 104 -7.32 -34.77 -1.53
N ASP A 105 -7.14 -34.44 -2.81
CA ASP A 105 -5.85 -34.22 -3.45
C ASP A 105 -5.41 -32.75 -3.38
N THR A 106 -6.10 -31.90 -2.63
CA THR A 106 -5.82 -30.47 -2.53
C THR A 106 -5.66 -30.00 -1.09
N MET A 107 -4.81 -28.99 -0.90
CA MET A 107 -4.59 -28.32 0.37
C MET A 107 -4.66 -26.81 0.15
N LEU A 108 -5.17 -26.08 1.14
CA LEU A 108 -5.19 -24.62 1.16
C LEU A 108 -4.08 -24.10 2.07
N LEU A 109 -3.13 -23.38 1.47
CA LEU A 109 -2.11 -22.65 2.19
C LEU A 109 -2.56 -21.20 2.37
N THR A 110 -2.47 -20.68 3.58
CA THR A 110 -2.71 -19.27 3.87
C THR A 110 -1.50 -18.69 4.58
N VAL A 111 -0.82 -17.76 3.93
CA VAL A 111 0.31 -17.01 4.50
C VAL A 111 -0.20 -15.63 4.92
N LEU A 112 0.05 -15.28 6.18
CA LEU A 112 -0.18 -13.94 6.73
C LEU A 112 1.17 -13.35 7.13
N VAL A 113 1.48 -12.17 6.60
CA VAL A 113 2.67 -11.40 6.99
C VAL A 113 2.20 -10.13 7.70
N THR A 114 2.84 -9.82 8.83
CA THR A 114 2.56 -8.64 9.66
C THR A 114 3.84 -7.90 9.97
N HIS A 115 3.80 -6.58 9.86
CA HIS A 115 4.80 -5.67 10.38
C HIS A 115 4.36 -5.12 11.73
N LYS A 116 5.27 -5.08 12.70
CA LYS A 116 5.03 -4.55 14.04
C LYS A 116 5.91 -3.34 14.28
N THR A 117 5.27 -2.26 14.73
CA THR A 117 5.98 -1.11 15.30
C THR A 117 6.75 -1.52 16.56
N ARG A 118 7.72 -0.70 16.97
CA ARG A 118 8.45 -0.86 18.25
C ARG A 118 7.52 -0.95 19.49
N GLY A 119 6.30 -0.43 19.40
CA GLY A 119 5.29 -0.53 20.46
C GLY A 119 4.42 -1.80 20.39
N GLY A 120 4.74 -2.75 19.49
CA GLY A 120 3.99 -4.00 19.30
C GLY A 120 2.70 -3.87 18.49
N ARG A 121 2.33 -2.66 18.05
CA ARG A 121 1.15 -2.42 17.22
C ARG A 121 1.42 -2.82 15.77
N VAL A 122 0.48 -3.50 15.14
CA VAL A 122 0.51 -3.82 13.71
C VAL A 122 0.14 -2.59 12.88
N ASP A 123 0.98 -2.24 11.93
CA ASP A 123 0.83 -1.10 11.01
C ASP A 123 1.03 -1.48 9.53
N GLY A 124 1.35 -2.74 9.25
CA GLY A 124 1.33 -3.31 7.90
C GLY A 124 0.94 -4.79 7.97
N GLN A 125 0.08 -5.24 7.07
CA GLN A 125 -0.24 -6.66 6.93
C GLN A 125 -0.61 -7.00 5.50
N SER A 126 -0.34 -8.24 5.11
CA SER A 126 -0.82 -8.82 3.86
C SER A 126 -1.08 -10.30 4.03
N GLN A 127 -2.13 -10.80 3.39
CA GLN A 127 -2.53 -12.19 3.44
C GLN A 127 -2.66 -12.74 2.02
N MET A 128 -2.11 -13.93 1.80
CA MET A 128 -2.20 -14.64 0.53
C MET A 128 -2.66 -16.06 0.79
N ALA A 129 -3.64 -16.50 0.02
CA ALA A 129 -4.13 -17.87 0.05
C ALA A 129 -3.88 -18.55 -1.30
N ARG A 130 -3.41 -19.79 -1.27
CA ARG A 130 -3.15 -20.59 -2.47
C ARG A 130 -3.57 -22.03 -2.27
N LEU A 131 -4.35 -22.54 -3.22
CA LEU A 131 -4.67 -23.96 -3.30
C LEU A 131 -3.51 -24.68 -4.00
N ILE A 132 -3.02 -25.76 -3.39
CA ILE A 132 -1.98 -26.61 -3.95
C ILE A 132 -2.43 -28.06 -3.98
N ARG A 133 -1.79 -28.89 -4.80
CA ARG A 133 -2.00 -30.33 -4.75
C ARG A 133 -1.34 -30.88 -3.48
N ASN A 134 -2.01 -31.78 -2.78
CA ASN A 134 -1.45 -32.49 -1.64
C ASN A 134 -0.29 -33.38 -2.12
N PRO A 135 0.97 -33.10 -1.74
CA PRO A 135 2.11 -33.88 -2.20
C PRO A 135 2.14 -35.29 -1.57
N GLN A 136 1.52 -35.48 -0.40
CA GLN A 136 1.51 -36.79 0.28
C GLN A 136 0.81 -37.86 -0.56
N VAL A 137 -0.27 -37.51 -1.25
CA VAL A 137 -1.01 -38.44 -2.14
C VAL A 137 -0.11 -39.04 -3.22
N PHE A 138 0.85 -38.26 -3.73
CA PHE A 138 1.81 -38.75 -4.73
C PHE A 138 2.89 -39.65 -4.10
N LEU A 139 3.38 -39.30 -2.91
CA LEU A 139 4.37 -40.10 -2.17
C LEU A 139 3.79 -41.47 -1.77
N ASP A 140 2.54 -41.49 -1.34
CA ASP A 140 1.82 -42.72 -0.98
C ASP A 140 1.64 -43.64 -2.19
N ALA A 141 1.27 -43.08 -3.35
CA ALA A 141 1.14 -43.84 -4.59
C ALA A 141 2.49 -44.42 -5.10
N ALA A 142 3.58 -43.66 -4.95
CA ALA A 142 4.93 -44.13 -5.29
C ALA A 142 5.40 -45.27 -4.36
N GLY A 143 5.12 -45.16 -3.05
CA GLY A 143 5.43 -46.20 -2.07
C GLY A 143 4.63 -47.50 -2.26
N ALA A 144 3.37 -47.40 -2.70
CA ALA A 144 2.57 -48.59 -3.02
C ALA A 144 3.16 -49.38 -4.22
N SER A 145 3.71 -48.67 -5.20
CA SER A 145 4.28 -49.27 -6.43
C SER A 145 5.57 -50.06 -6.19
N SER A 146 6.40 -49.65 -5.22
CA SER A 146 7.66 -50.34 -4.89
C SER A 146 7.44 -51.65 -4.12
N SER A 147 6.34 -51.77 -3.38
CA SER A 147 5.99 -53.00 -2.64
C SER A 147 5.48 -54.15 -3.53
N THR A 148 5.08 -53.86 -4.77
CA THR A 148 4.47 -54.85 -5.69
C THR A 148 5.51 -55.63 -6.51
N GLY A 149 6.81 -55.25 -6.44
CA GLY A 149 7.89 -55.88 -7.21
C GLY A 149 8.54 -57.13 -6.59
N LEU A 150 8.09 -57.58 -5.42
CA LEU A 150 8.64 -58.76 -4.74
C LEU A 150 7.61 -59.90 -4.72
N PHE A 151 7.58 -60.68 -5.79
CA PHE A 151 7.05 -62.06 -5.77
C PHE A 151 8.09 -62.99 -6.44
N PRO A 152 8.17 -64.27 -5.99
CA PRO A 152 9.32 -65.17 -6.17
C PRO A 152 9.51 -65.71 -7.59
#